data_AF-A0A554V9D6-F1
#
_entry.id   AF-A0A554V9D6-F1
#
_cell.length_a   1.000
_cell.length_b   1.000
_cell.length_c   1.000
_cell.angle_alpha   90.00
_cell.angle_beta   90.00
_cell.angle_gamma   90.00
#
_symmetry.space_group_name_H-M   'P 1'
#
loop_
_entity.id
_entity.type
_entity.pdbx_description
1 polymer ?
#
loop_
_entity_poly.entity_id
_entity_poly.type
_entity_poly.pdbx_seq_one_letter_code
_entity_poly.pdbx_strand_id
1 'polypeptide(L)'
;MSELWVHTPGLAEYSAAASRLGVELTAAGNSAAAADVGLLGPVFGLIGQDFVAAFASAHAAHIQSLQRLAVVQESLSAAADAATAEYLHTDASNADHVGGVWA
;
A
#
# COMPACT_ATOMS: atom_id res chain seq x y z
N MET A 1 21.55 -24.21 11.11
CA MET A 1 20.73 -23.92 9.90
C MET A 1 19.30 -23.85 10.37
N SER A 2 18.69 -22.67 10.30
CA SER A 2 17.27 -22.52 10.60
C SER A 2 16.50 -22.92 9.35
N GLU A 3 15.51 -23.80 9.51
CA GLU A 3 14.65 -24.25 8.42
C GLU A 3 13.72 -23.11 8.01
N LEU A 4 13.66 -22.81 6.71
CA LEU A 4 12.81 -21.76 6.15
C LEU A 4 11.63 -22.41 5.42
N TRP A 5 10.42 -22.14 5.90
CA TRP A 5 9.17 -22.53 5.25
C TRP A 5 8.42 -21.28 4.82
N VAL A 6 8.05 -21.22 3.53
CA VAL A 6 7.25 -20.15 2.96
C VAL A 6 5.94 -20.71 2.41
N HIS A 7 4.85 -20.02 2.72
CA HIS A 7 3.53 -20.29 2.17
C HIS A 7 3.27 -19.35 0.98
N THR A 8 3.65 -19.78 -0.23
CA THR A 8 3.53 -18.96 -1.45
C THR A 8 2.09 -18.52 -1.78
N PRO A 9 1.01 -19.30 -1.53
CA PRO A 9 -0.35 -18.81 -1.71
C PRO A 9 -0.68 -17.63 -0.78
N GLY A 10 -0.24 -17.68 0.48
CA GLY A 10 -0.44 -16.60 1.43
C GLY A 10 0.29 -15.31 1.04
N LEU A 11 1.43 -15.44 0.36
CA LEU A 11 2.17 -14.28 -0.15
C LEU A 11 1.43 -13.62 -1.33
N ALA A 12 0.81 -14.41 -2.19
CA ALA A 12 -0.07 -13.90 -3.26
C ALA A 12 -1.37 -13.29 -2.73
N GLU A 13 -1.95 -13.86 -1.66
CA GLU A 13 -3.10 -13.24 -0.98
C GLU A 13 -2.72 -11.90 -0.35
N TYR A 14 -1.54 -11.83 0.27
CA TYR A 14 -1.01 -10.59 0.82
C TYR A 14 -0.75 -9.54 -0.26
N SER A 15 -0.16 -9.90 -1.41
CA SER A 15 0.06 -8.94 -2.50
C SER A 15 -1.26 -8.36 -3.00
N ALA A 16 -2.26 -9.21 -3.23
CA ALA A 16 -3.60 -8.79 -3.63
C ALA A 16 -4.25 -7.86 -2.58
N ALA A 17 -4.08 -8.14 -1.29
CA ALA A 17 -4.57 -7.29 -0.22
C ALA A 17 -3.87 -5.92 -0.18
N ALA A 18 -2.53 -5.91 -0.30
CA ALA A 18 -1.75 -4.68 -0.34
C ALA A 18 -2.14 -3.81 -1.54
N SER A 19 -2.27 -4.40 -2.74
CA SER A 19 -2.76 -3.71 -3.94
C SER A 19 -4.13 -3.06 -3.72
N ARG A 20 -5.10 -3.79 -3.14
CA ARG A 20 -6.43 -3.23 -2.81
C ARG A 20 -6.35 -2.06 -1.84
N LEU A 21 -5.54 -2.17 -0.79
CA LEU A 21 -5.35 -1.06 0.16
C LEU A 21 -4.73 0.16 -0.52
N GLY A 22 -3.80 -0.03 -1.46
CA GLY A 22 -3.24 1.07 -2.28
C GLY A 22 -4.31 1.82 -3.08
N VAL A 23 -5.22 1.08 -3.71
CA VAL A 23 -6.37 1.65 -4.44
C VAL A 23 -7.31 2.40 -3.50
N GLU A 24 -7.66 1.80 -2.36
CA GLU A 24 -8.55 2.41 -1.36
C GLU A 24 -7.97 3.71 -0.78
N LEU A 25 -6.66 3.74 -0.49
CA LEU A 25 -5.96 4.93 0.00
C LEU A 25 -5.91 6.04 -1.05
N THR A 26 -5.70 5.68 -2.32
CA THR A 26 -5.76 6.63 -3.43
C THR A 26 -7.16 7.23 -3.57
N ALA A 27 -8.20 6.39 -3.49
CA ALA A 27 -9.58 6.84 -3.51
C ALA A 27 -9.89 7.77 -2.33
N ALA A 28 -9.47 7.40 -1.11
CA ALA A 28 -9.62 8.23 0.08
C ALA A 28 -8.91 9.59 -0.06
N GLY A 29 -7.70 9.61 -0.62
CA GLY A 29 -6.95 10.84 -0.91
C GLY A 29 -7.69 11.75 -1.88
N ASN A 30 -8.27 11.19 -2.94
CA ASN A 30 -9.07 11.94 -3.91
C ASN A 30 -10.37 12.49 -3.30
N SER A 31 -11.07 11.69 -2.48
CA SER A 31 -12.26 12.13 -1.75
C SER A 31 -11.93 13.25 -0.75
N ALA A 32 -10.81 13.15 -0.03
CA ALA A 32 -10.34 14.20 0.86
C ALA A 32 -9.99 15.48 0.09
N ALA A 33 -9.31 15.38 -1.05
CA ALA A 33 -8.98 16.53 -1.90
C ALA A 33 -10.22 17.24 -2.47
N ALA A 34 -11.30 16.50 -2.72
CA ALA A 34 -12.57 17.06 -3.17
C ALA A 34 -13.37 17.78 -2.07
N ALA A 35 -13.01 17.61 -0.79
CA ALA A 35 -13.67 18.29 0.32
C ALA A 35 -13.21 19.76 0.42
N ASP A 36 -14.14 20.70 0.24
CA ASP A 36 -13.84 22.14 0.30
C ASP A 36 -13.69 22.62 1.76
N VAL A 37 -12.46 22.91 2.14
CA VAL A 37 -12.08 23.46 3.45
C VAL A 37 -12.60 24.88 3.66
N GLY A 38 -12.85 25.64 2.59
CA GLY A 38 -13.34 27.01 2.66
C GLY A 38 -14.74 27.12 3.29
N LEU A 39 -15.52 26.04 3.25
CA LEU A 39 -16.84 25.96 3.88
C LEU A 39 -16.79 26.03 5.41
N LEU A 40 -15.61 25.85 6.03
CA LEU A 40 -15.42 26.00 7.47
C LEU A 40 -15.35 27.47 7.92
N GLY A 41 -15.05 28.41 7.02
CA GLY A 41 -14.89 29.83 7.34
C GLY A 41 -16.11 30.48 8.01
N PRO A 42 -17.33 30.32 7.47
CA PRO A 42 -18.56 30.85 8.07
C PRO A 42 -18.87 30.26 9.46
N VAL A 43 -18.46 29.02 9.74
CA VAL A 43 -18.70 28.33 11.02
C VAL A 43 -17.84 28.93 12.14
N PHE A 44 -16.60 29.29 11.83
CA PHE A 44 -15.65 29.80 12.84
C PHE A 44 -15.60 31.33 12.96
N GLY A 45 -16.32 32.07 12.10
CA GLY A 45 -16.42 33.53 12.17
C GLY A 45 -15.07 34.25 11.97
N LEU A 46 -14.93 35.46 12.52
CA LEU A 46 -13.75 36.33 12.30
C LEU A 46 -12.42 35.73 12.81
N ILE A 47 -12.45 34.88 13.83
CA ILE A 47 -11.26 34.18 14.37
C ILE A 47 -10.96 32.91 13.54
N GLY A 48 -11.91 32.47 12.73
CA GLY A 48 -11.84 31.24 11.96
C GLY A 48 -10.79 31.21 10.86
N GLN A 49 -10.29 32.37 10.41
CA GLN A 49 -9.37 32.42 9.28
C GLN A 49 -8.03 31.72 9.58
N ASP A 50 -7.47 31.93 10.77
CA ASP A 50 -6.22 31.28 11.17
C ASP A 50 -6.43 29.76 11.37
N PHE A 51 -7.59 29.36 11.91
CA PHE A 51 -7.94 27.95 12.05
C PHE A 51 -8.17 27.27 10.70
N VAL A 52 -8.84 27.93 9.76
CA VAL A 52 -9.05 27.43 8.39
C VAL A 52 -7.72 27.30 7.67
N ALA A 53 -6.80 28.27 7.82
CA ALA A 53 -5.46 28.18 7.25
C ALA A 53 -4.66 27.01 7.83
N ALA A 54 -4.65 26.85 9.16
CA ALA A 54 -4.00 25.74 9.83
C ALA A 54 -4.60 24.39 9.39
N PHE A 55 -5.92 24.28 9.36
CA PHE A 55 -6.61 23.08 8.91
C PHE A 55 -6.31 22.78 7.43
N ALA A 56 -6.34 23.77 6.54
CA ALA A 56 -6.02 23.58 5.13
C ALA A 56 -4.60 23.02 4.94
N SER A 57 -3.64 23.50 5.74
CA SER A 57 -2.26 22.98 5.72
C SER A 57 -2.20 21.52 6.19
N ALA A 58 -2.91 21.18 7.28
CA ALA A 58 -2.96 19.82 7.82
C ALA A 58 -3.69 18.86 6.87
N HIS A 59 -4.76 19.33 6.24
CA HIS A 59 -5.56 18.60 5.26
C HIS A 59 -4.73 18.27 4.01
N ALA A 60 -3.98 19.24 3.48
CA ALA A 60 -3.05 19.02 2.39
C ALA A 60 -1.96 18.00 2.76
N ALA A 61 -1.39 18.10 3.97
CA ALA A 61 -0.41 17.13 4.46
C ALA A 61 -1.00 15.73 4.64
N HIS A 62 -2.27 15.63 5.05
CA HIS A 62 -2.99 14.38 5.18
C HIS A 62 -3.21 13.71 3.81
N ILE A 63 -3.68 14.47 2.81
CA ILE A 63 -3.83 13.98 1.42
C ILE A 63 -2.50 13.45 0.89
N GLN A 64 -1.41 14.21 1.07
CA GLN A 64 -0.09 13.77 0.65
C GLN A 64 0.35 12.48 1.35
N SER A 65 -0.02 12.32 2.62
CA SER A 65 0.30 11.12 3.40
C SER A 65 -0.48 9.90 2.93
N LEU A 66 -1.76 10.06 2.56
CA LEU A 66 -2.57 8.99 1.94
C LEU A 66 -1.95 8.53 0.62
N GLN A 67 -1.54 9.47 -0.23
CA GLN A 67 -0.89 9.16 -1.51
C GLN A 67 0.44 8.42 -1.31
N ARG A 68 1.28 8.86 -0.36
CA ARG A 68 2.53 8.15 -0.04
C ARG A 68 2.26 6.74 0.48
N LEU A 69 1.24 6.58 1.33
CA LEU A 69 0.90 5.27 1.87
C LEU A 69 0.37 4.33 0.76
N ALA A 70 -0.40 4.86 -0.20
CA ALA A 70 -0.83 4.09 -1.37
C ALA A 70 0.37 3.54 -2.16
N VAL A 71 1.37 4.37 -2.45
CA VAL A 71 2.61 3.94 -3.12
C VAL A 71 3.36 2.88 -2.31
N VAL A 72 3.40 3.02 -0.98
CA VAL A 72 4.01 1.99 -0.12
C VAL A 72 3.28 0.66 -0.25
N GLN A 73 1.94 0.65 -0.25
CA GLN A 73 1.15 -0.57 -0.42
C GLN A 73 1.36 -1.22 -1.80
N GLU A 74 1.43 -0.41 -2.87
CA GLU A 74 1.78 -0.90 -4.21
C GLU A 74 3.18 -1.52 -4.24
N SER A 75 4.16 -0.90 -3.58
CA SER A 75 5.52 -1.44 -3.48
C SER A 75 5.58 -2.76 -2.71
N LEU A 76 4.77 -2.91 -1.65
CA LEU A 76 4.65 -4.15 -0.89
C LEU A 76 4.00 -5.26 -1.72
N SER A 77 2.95 -4.93 -2.49
CA SER A 77 2.35 -5.86 -3.45
C SER A 77 3.39 -6.37 -4.45
N ALA A 78 4.13 -5.46 -5.09
CA ALA A 78 5.13 -5.83 -6.09
C ALA A 78 6.26 -6.69 -5.50
N ALA A 79 6.72 -6.36 -4.28
CA ALA A 79 7.73 -7.15 -3.59
C ALA A 79 7.22 -8.55 -3.24
N ALA A 80 5.98 -8.68 -2.79
CA ALA A 80 5.35 -9.96 -2.48
C ALA A 80 5.15 -10.83 -3.74
N ASP A 81 4.73 -10.24 -4.86
CA ASP A 81 4.62 -10.95 -6.14
C ASP A 81 5.99 -11.44 -6.63
N ALA A 82 7.02 -10.59 -6.54
CA ALA A 82 8.38 -10.95 -6.92
C ALA A 82 8.93 -12.11 -6.07
N ALA A 83 8.76 -12.03 -4.75
CA ALA A 83 9.18 -13.10 -3.85
C ALA A 83 8.40 -14.39 -4.10
N THR A 84 7.10 -14.33 -4.38
CA THR A 84 6.29 -15.52 -4.75
C THR A 84 6.87 -16.20 -5.98
N ALA A 85 7.19 -15.44 -7.03
CA ALA A 85 7.77 -15.97 -8.26
C ALA A 85 9.16 -16.60 -8.02
N GLU A 86 10.00 -15.96 -7.20
CA GLU A 86 11.34 -16.46 -6.87
C GLU A 86 11.28 -17.79 -6.10
N TYR A 87 10.38 -17.92 -5.12
CA TYR A 87 10.21 -19.17 -4.38
C TYR A 87 9.71 -20.30 -5.27
N LEU A 88 8.71 -20.04 -6.14
CA LEU A 88 8.20 -21.05 -7.07
C LEU A 88 9.27 -21.49 -8.09
N HIS A 89 10.07 -20.55 -8.59
CA HIS A 89 11.17 -20.86 -9.49
C HIS A 89 12.24 -21.73 -8.83
N THR A 90 12.62 -21.37 -7.60
CA THR A 90 13.62 -22.12 -6.81
C THR A 90 13.13 -23.53 -6.52
N ASP A 91 11.86 -23.68 -6.13
CA ASP A 91 11.26 -24.98 -5.83
C ASP A 91 11.22 -25.89 -7.07
N ALA A 92 10.81 -25.36 -8.23
CA ALA A 92 10.83 -26.09 -9.49
C ALA A 92 12.24 -26.52 -9.90
N SER A 93 13.23 -25.63 -9.79
CA SER A 93 14.63 -25.94 -10.11
C SER A 93 15.20 -27.03 -9.20
N ASN A 94 14.84 -27.02 -7.92
CA ASN A 94 15.25 -28.05 -6.98
C ASN A 94 14.58 -29.40 -7.30
N ALA A 95 13.29 -29.39 -7.66
CA ALA A 95 12.57 -30.60 -8.06
C ALA A 95 13.18 -31.24 -9.31
N ASP A 96 13.52 -30.43 -10.32
CA ASP A 96 14.19 -30.89 -11.54
C ASP A 96 15.58 -31.48 -11.24
N HIS A 97 16.35 -30.82 -10.36
CA HIS A 97 17.66 -31.31 -9.97
C HIS A 97 17.57 -32.68 -9.28
N VAL A 98 16.65 -32.82 -8.31
CA VAL A 98 16.42 -34.10 -7.63
C VAL A 98 15.93 -35.15 -8.63
N GLY A 99 14.97 -34.83 -9.49
CA GLY A 99 14.49 -35.74 -10.54
C GLY A 99 15.59 -36.23 -11.47
N GLY A 100 16.55 -35.37 -11.83
CA GLY A 100 17.71 -35.72 -12.65
C GLY A 100 18.78 -36.56 -11.93
N VAL A 101 18.84 -36.55 -10.60
CA VAL A 101 19.74 -37.43 -9.82
C VAL A 101 19.24 -38.88 -9.78
N TRP A 102 17.93 -39.09 -9.87
CA TRP A 102 17.31 -40.41 -9.81
C TRP A 102 16.90 -40.97 -11.18
N ALA A 103 17.26 -40.29 -12.28
CA ALA A 103 17.03 -40.70 -13.67
C ALA A 103 18.30 -41.30 -14.29
#